data_AF-R7TD46-F1
#
_entry.id   AF-R7TD46-F1
#
_cell.length_a   1.000
_cell.length_b   1.000
_cell.length_c   1.000
_cell.angle_alpha   90.00
_cell.angle_beta   90.00
_cell.angle_gamma   90.00
#
_symmetry.space_group_name_H-M   'P 1'
#
loop_
_entity.id
_entity.type
_entity.pdbx_description
1 polymer ?
#
loop_
_entity_poly.entity_id
_entity_poly.type
_entity_poly.pdbx_seq_one_letter_code
_entity_poly.pdbx_strand_id
1 'polypeptide(L)'
;MEIRRLLWLLVCLANFEERLCGNVNLSGKSLTSLPDDIVQNVTHLYLNDENDITSIESGCFKGTNLNWLRLSSNELTSIPDLHEVSTTLTILNVDSNEIATIAVEELSYLIKLISIQQPPHNIAGHRPVHAIIE
;
A
#
# COMPACT_ATOMS: atom_id res chain seq x y z
N MET A 1 -14.00 19.95 -7.13
CA MET A 1 -13.30 18.65 -7.09
C MET A 1 -12.48 18.60 -5.78
N GLU A 2 -13.11 18.99 -4.66
CA GLU A 2 -12.40 19.49 -3.47
C GLU A 2 -12.60 18.65 -2.20
N ILE A 3 -13.36 17.55 -2.24
CA ILE A 3 -13.67 16.75 -1.03
C ILE A 3 -12.46 15.90 -0.60
N ARG A 4 -11.59 15.52 -1.54
CA ARG A 4 -10.41 14.64 -1.28
C ARG A 4 -9.32 15.30 -0.43
N ARG A 5 -9.12 16.61 -0.59
CA ARG A 5 -8.13 17.39 0.19
C ARG A 5 -8.53 17.60 1.65
N LEU A 6 -9.83 17.58 1.96
CA LEU A 6 -10.33 17.81 3.32
C LEU A 6 -10.20 16.58 4.22
N LEU A 7 -10.24 15.37 3.66
CA LEU A 7 -10.10 14.13 4.42
C LEU A 7 -8.69 14.01 5.03
N TRP A 8 -7.65 14.37 4.26
CA TRP A 8 -6.28 14.36 4.76
C TRP A 8 -6.00 15.44 5.80
N LEU A 9 -6.60 16.63 5.64
CA LEU A 9 -6.53 17.69 6.66
C LEU A 9 -7.13 17.24 8.00
N LEU A 10 -8.23 16.49 7.99
CA LEU A 10 -8.83 15.92 9.20
C LEU A 10 -7.98 14.81 9.81
N VAL A 11 -7.42 13.91 8.99
CA VAL A 11 -6.48 12.87 9.43
C VAL A 11 -5.20 13.48 10.03
N CYS A 12 -4.63 14.51 9.38
CA CYS A 12 -3.46 15.23 9.86
C CYS A 12 -3.73 16.03 11.16
N LEU A 13 -4.94 16.54 11.35
CA LEU A 13 -5.33 17.23 12.59
C LEU A 13 -5.55 16.26 13.75
N ALA A 14 -6.03 15.03 13.47
CA ALA A 14 -6.18 13.99 14.47
C ALA A 14 -4.85 13.32 14.87
N ASN A 15 -3.86 13.30 13.97
CA ASN A 15 -2.58 12.59 14.16
C ASN A 15 -1.37 13.55 14.28
N PHE A 16 -1.54 14.72 14.91
CA PHE A 16 -0.50 15.77 15.00
C PHE A 16 0.83 15.28 15.61
N GLU A 17 0.83 14.20 16.39
CA GLU A 17 2.04 13.59 16.98
C GLU A 17 2.82 12.69 16.00
N GLU A 18 2.22 12.18 14.91
CA GLU A 18 2.88 11.29 13.94
C GLU A 18 3.70 12.03 12.87
N ARG A 19 3.66 13.36 12.83
CA ARG A 19 4.40 14.18 11.83
C ARG A 19 5.93 14.13 11.97
N LEU A 20 6.44 13.47 13.01
CA LEU A 20 7.88 13.38 13.33
C LEU A 20 8.47 11.99 13.10
N CYS A 21 7.65 10.95 12.93
CA CYS A 21 8.11 9.60 12.62
C CYS A 21 7.56 9.23 11.25
N GLY A 22 8.37 8.60 10.39
CA GLY A 22 7.92 8.20 9.05
C GLY A 22 6.79 7.15 9.04
N ASN A 23 6.06 6.94 10.14
CA ASN A 23 5.02 5.94 10.27
C ASN A 23 3.66 6.64 10.26
N VAL A 24 2.77 6.22 9.36
CA VAL A 24 1.41 6.73 9.28
C VAL A 24 0.45 5.56 9.40
N ASN A 25 -0.44 5.62 10.41
CA ASN A 25 -1.43 4.59 10.65
C ASN A 25 -2.85 5.07 10.30
N LEU A 26 -3.43 4.45 9.27
CA LEU A 26 -4.77 4.69 8.74
C LEU A 26 -5.64 3.43 8.80
N SER A 27 -5.30 2.49 9.67
CA SER A 27 -6.10 1.30 9.92
C SER A 27 -7.46 1.64 10.53
N GLY A 28 -8.49 0.93 10.10
CA GLY A 28 -9.86 1.03 10.61
C GLY A 28 -10.49 2.40 10.46
N LYS A 29 -10.33 3.01 9.28
CA LYS A 29 -10.86 4.34 8.97
C LYS A 29 -12.00 4.29 7.96
N SER A 30 -12.48 3.10 7.58
CA SER A 30 -13.50 2.89 6.56
C SER A 30 -13.16 3.64 5.27
N LEU A 31 -11.87 3.65 4.92
CA LEU A 31 -11.38 4.32 3.73
C LEU A 31 -11.77 3.50 2.51
N THR A 32 -12.38 4.14 1.52
CA THR A 32 -12.65 3.51 0.21
C THR A 32 -11.56 3.82 -0.81
N SER A 33 -10.70 4.79 -0.53
CA SER A 33 -9.57 5.19 -1.37
C SER A 33 -8.48 5.89 -0.53
N LEU A 34 -7.25 5.91 -1.05
CA LEU A 34 -6.17 6.73 -0.52
C LEU A 34 -6.38 8.22 -0.87
N PRO A 35 -5.95 9.17 -0.02
CA PRO A 35 -5.94 10.59 -0.35
C PRO A 35 -4.74 10.96 -1.25
N ASP A 36 -4.93 11.98 -2.10
CA ASP A 36 -3.99 12.36 -3.17
C ASP A 36 -2.67 13.00 -2.66
N ASP A 37 -2.54 13.30 -1.36
CA ASP A 37 -1.44 14.09 -0.79
C ASP A 37 -0.82 13.40 0.46
N ILE A 38 -0.34 12.16 0.35
CA ILE A 38 0.45 11.54 1.42
C ILE A 38 1.73 12.38 1.65
N VAL A 39 1.95 12.81 2.88
CA VAL A 39 3.00 13.78 3.23
C VAL A 39 4.40 13.25 2.86
N GLN A 40 5.27 14.17 2.45
CA GLN A 40 6.70 13.92 2.28
C GLN A 40 7.29 13.37 3.60
N ASN A 41 8.09 12.30 3.52
CA ASN A 41 8.75 11.59 4.64
C ASN A 41 8.02 10.38 5.26
N VAL A 42 6.89 9.92 4.72
CA VAL A 42 6.35 8.62 5.13
C VAL A 42 7.26 7.50 4.63
N THR A 43 7.66 6.62 5.55
CA THR A 43 8.46 5.40 5.35
C THR A 43 7.65 4.14 5.64
N HIS A 44 6.63 4.19 6.49
CA HIS A 44 5.74 3.07 6.78
C HIS A 44 4.30 3.56 6.71
N LEU A 45 3.48 2.86 5.93
CA LEU A 45 2.07 3.18 5.75
C LEU A 45 1.22 1.96 6.06
N TYR A 46 0.33 2.12 7.04
CA TYR A 46 -0.62 1.10 7.48
C TYR A 46 -2.02 1.50 7.04
N LEU A 47 -2.63 0.69 6.17
CA LEU A 47 -3.99 0.85 5.65
C LEU A 47 -4.80 -0.42 5.89
N ASN A 48 -4.37 -1.26 6.82
CA ASN A 48 -5.01 -2.53 7.10
C ASN A 48 -6.24 -2.44 7.99
N ASP A 49 -7.08 -3.47 7.90
CA ASP A 49 -8.24 -3.74 8.76
C ASP A 49 -9.31 -2.65 8.69
N GLU A 50 -10.57 -3.04 8.51
CA GLU A 50 -11.72 -2.13 8.51
C GLU A 50 -11.56 -0.92 7.54
N ASN A 51 -10.90 -1.16 6.41
CA ASN A 51 -10.85 -0.28 5.25
C ASN A 51 -11.40 -1.06 4.04
N ASP A 52 -12.10 -0.34 3.16
CA ASP A 52 -12.80 -0.91 1.99
C ASP A 52 -12.12 -0.40 0.71
N ILE A 53 -10.78 -0.36 0.70
CA ILE A 53 -10.01 0.19 -0.42
C ILE A 53 -10.08 -0.79 -1.58
N THR A 54 -10.76 -0.37 -2.65
CA THR A 54 -10.91 -1.16 -3.89
C THR A 54 -9.83 -0.83 -4.92
N SER A 55 -9.23 0.36 -4.84
CA SER A 55 -8.14 0.80 -5.71
C SER A 55 -7.30 1.90 -5.07
N ILE A 56 -6.06 2.03 -5.54
CA ILE A 56 -5.15 3.12 -5.20
C ILE A 56 -4.78 3.83 -6.50
N GLU A 57 -4.95 5.14 -6.54
CA GLU A 57 -4.70 5.93 -7.74
C GLU A 57 -3.19 6.09 -8.01
N SER A 58 -2.83 6.23 -9.28
CA SER A 58 -1.45 6.45 -9.67
C SER A 58 -0.96 7.79 -9.12
N GLY A 59 0.27 7.79 -8.59
CA GLY A 59 0.86 8.98 -7.99
C GLY A 59 0.49 9.24 -6.53
N CYS A 60 -0.36 8.43 -5.87
CA CYS A 60 -0.66 8.56 -4.42
C CYS A 60 0.60 8.52 -3.55
N PHE A 61 1.66 7.87 -4.00
CA PHE A 61 2.92 7.72 -3.26
C PHE A 61 4.00 8.72 -3.68
N LYS A 62 3.67 9.71 -4.53
CA LYS A 62 4.63 10.67 -5.06
C LYS A 62 5.30 11.46 -3.94
N GLY A 63 6.63 11.48 -3.93
CA GLY A 63 7.42 12.19 -2.93
C GLY A 63 7.48 11.51 -1.55
N THR A 64 6.97 10.28 -1.43
CA THR A 64 7.15 9.43 -0.26
C THR A 64 8.44 8.61 -0.37
N ASN A 65 8.95 8.10 0.75
CA ASN A 65 10.08 7.17 0.78
C ASN A 65 9.65 5.87 1.46
N LEU A 66 8.51 5.31 1.04
CA LEU A 66 7.94 4.12 1.66
C LEU A 66 8.89 2.93 1.57
N ASN A 67 9.22 2.39 2.73
CA ASN A 67 9.91 1.12 2.92
C ASN A 67 8.90 0.00 3.19
N TRP A 68 7.79 0.31 3.86
CA TRP A 68 6.75 -0.64 4.23
C TRP A 68 5.37 -0.14 3.83
N LEU A 69 4.62 -0.98 3.11
CA LEU A 69 3.22 -0.74 2.77
C LEU A 69 2.34 -1.92 3.20
N ARG A 70 1.37 -1.68 4.07
CA ARG A 70 0.42 -2.69 4.54
C ARG A 70 -1.00 -2.36 4.09
N LEU A 71 -1.53 -3.18 3.20
CA LEU A 71 -2.86 -3.10 2.59
C LEU A 71 -3.72 -4.32 2.96
N SER A 72 -3.33 -5.08 3.98
CA SER A 72 -4.05 -6.29 4.36
C SER A 72 -5.50 -6.01 4.77
N SER A 73 -6.43 -6.92 4.48
CA SER A 73 -7.85 -6.76 4.85
C SER A 73 -8.50 -5.56 4.16
N ASN A 74 -8.40 -5.48 2.83
CA ASN A 74 -9.07 -4.51 1.95
C ASN A 74 -9.78 -5.27 0.79
N GLU A 75 -10.30 -4.55 -0.20
CA GLU A 75 -11.04 -5.10 -1.34
C GLU A 75 -10.26 -4.95 -2.67
N LEU A 76 -8.93 -4.95 -2.63
CA LEU A 76 -8.12 -4.79 -3.83
C LEU A 76 -8.26 -6.02 -4.73
N THR A 77 -8.50 -5.79 -6.02
CA THR A 77 -8.58 -6.85 -7.04
C THR A 77 -7.28 -7.02 -7.83
N SER A 78 -6.37 -6.05 -7.74
CA SER A 78 -5.04 -6.07 -8.37
C SER A 78 -4.02 -5.33 -7.51
N ILE A 79 -2.73 -5.48 -7.84
CA ILE A 79 -1.66 -4.70 -7.21
C ILE A 79 -1.75 -3.23 -7.66
N PRO A 80 -1.63 -2.27 -6.73
CA PRO A 80 -1.63 -0.84 -7.06
C PRO A 80 -0.36 -0.42 -7.81
N ASP A 81 -0.41 0.75 -8.44
CA ASP A 81 0.78 1.36 -9.05
C ASP A 81 1.78 1.83 -7.97
N LEU A 82 2.95 1.20 -7.93
CA LEU A 82 4.00 1.45 -6.94
C LEU A 82 5.27 2.06 -7.55
N HIS A 83 5.23 2.58 -8.79
CA HIS A 83 6.43 3.10 -9.48
C HIS A 83 7.15 4.20 -8.68
N GLU A 84 6.40 5.07 -8.02
CA GLU A 84 6.93 6.18 -7.21
C GLU A 84 7.77 5.71 -6.01
N VAL A 85 7.56 4.48 -5.54
CA VAL A 85 8.29 3.87 -4.40
C VAL A 85 9.12 2.65 -4.81
N SER A 86 9.31 2.46 -6.11
CA SER A 86 10.05 1.31 -6.68
C SER A 86 11.48 1.14 -6.16
N THR A 87 12.12 2.24 -5.78
CA THR A 87 13.51 2.28 -5.31
C THR A 87 13.63 2.25 -3.77
N THR A 88 12.51 2.24 -3.05
CA THR A 88 12.46 2.37 -1.59
C THR A 88 11.66 1.25 -0.94
N LEU A 89 10.60 0.75 -1.56
CA LEU A 89 9.71 -0.24 -0.99
C LEU A 89 10.41 -1.60 -0.84
N THR A 90 10.38 -2.12 0.38
CA THR A 90 11.00 -3.40 0.75
C THR A 90 9.98 -4.45 1.15
N ILE A 91 8.86 -4.03 1.74
CA ILE A 91 7.82 -4.92 2.24
C ILE A 91 6.46 -4.42 1.74
N LEU A 92 5.74 -5.33 1.09
CA LEU A 92 4.35 -5.13 0.65
C LEU A 92 3.48 -6.23 1.27
N ASN A 93 2.46 -5.87 2.05
CA ASN A 93 1.47 -6.82 2.50
C ASN A 93 0.12 -6.52 1.83
N VAL A 94 -0.40 -7.49 1.10
CA VAL A 94 -1.73 -7.45 0.44
C VAL A 94 -2.60 -8.63 0.86
N ASP A 95 -2.36 -9.17 2.06
CA ASP A 95 -3.12 -10.26 2.66
C ASP A 95 -4.61 -9.96 2.67
N SER A 96 -5.47 -10.99 2.59
CA SER A 96 -6.92 -10.81 2.77
C SER A 96 -7.51 -9.69 1.87
N ASN A 97 -7.10 -9.69 0.60
CA ASN A 97 -7.70 -8.89 -0.48
C ASN A 97 -8.35 -9.83 -1.51
N GLU A 98 -8.96 -9.27 -2.54
CA GLU A 98 -9.56 -10.00 -3.67
C GLU A 98 -8.60 -10.20 -4.86
N ILE A 99 -7.28 -10.06 -4.63
CA ILE A 99 -6.25 -10.23 -5.65
C ILE A 99 -6.14 -11.70 -6.03
N ALA A 100 -6.67 -12.07 -7.20
CA ALA A 100 -6.70 -13.46 -7.67
C ALA A 100 -5.31 -13.99 -8.05
N THR A 101 -4.50 -13.17 -8.71
CA THR A 101 -3.15 -13.52 -9.19
C THR A 101 -2.26 -12.28 -9.20
N ILE A 102 -0.96 -12.48 -8.99
CA ILE A 102 0.06 -11.46 -9.21
C ILE A 102 1.05 -12.00 -10.23
N ALA A 103 1.21 -11.29 -11.35
CA ALA A 103 2.22 -11.60 -12.34
C ALA A 103 3.60 -11.06 -11.93
N VAL A 104 4.67 -11.73 -12.33
CA VAL A 104 6.06 -11.32 -11.98
C VAL A 104 6.36 -9.93 -12.53
N GLU A 105 5.86 -9.65 -13.74
CA GLU A 105 6.04 -8.40 -14.46
C GLU A 105 5.39 -7.20 -13.72
N GLU A 106 4.37 -7.45 -12.90
CA GLU A 106 3.71 -6.41 -12.08
C GLU A 106 4.56 -5.97 -10.89
N LEU A 107 5.58 -6.74 -10.50
CA LEU A 107 6.48 -6.42 -9.40
C LEU A 107 7.94 -6.29 -9.83
N SER A 108 8.27 -6.59 -11.09
CA SER A 108 9.67 -6.63 -11.56
C SER A 108 10.39 -5.28 -11.49
N TYR A 109 9.63 -4.18 -11.43
CA TYR A 109 10.19 -2.83 -11.27
C TYR A 109 10.49 -2.48 -9.80
N LEU A 110 9.98 -3.24 -8.82
CA LEU A 110 10.22 -3.04 -7.40
C LEU A 110 11.56 -3.66 -6.98
N ILE A 111 12.65 -3.02 -7.39
CA ILE A 111 14.02 -3.55 -7.27
C ILE A 111 14.50 -3.81 -5.84
N LYS A 112 13.83 -3.23 -4.84
CA LYS A 112 14.15 -3.41 -3.42
C LYS A 112 13.15 -4.27 -2.66
N LEU A 113 12.10 -4.77 -3.31
CA LEU A 113 11.10 -5.59 -2.64
C LEU A 113 11.75 -6.89 -2.19
N ILE A 114 11.69 -7.18 -0.89
CA ILE A 114 12.25 -8.39 -0.26
C ILE A 114 11.14 -9.36 0.12
N SER A 115 9.95 -8.85 0.44
CA SER A 115 8.84 -9.66 0.91
C SER A 115 7.51 -9.13 0.41
N ILE A 116 6.70 -10.05 -0.11
CA ILE A 116 5.25 -9.87 -0.22
C ILE A 116 4.55 -10.84 0.74
N GLN A 117 3.51 -10.37 1.43
CA GLN A 117 2.66 -11.19 2.27
C GLN A 117 1.29 -11.36 1.57
N GLN A 118 0.88 -12.62 1.36
CA GLN A 118 -0.41 -13.03 0.76
C GLN A 118 -1.05 -14.20 1.53
N PRO A 119 -2.40 -14.36 1.53
CA PRO A 119 -3.03 -15.45 2.26
C PRO A 119 -2.65 -16.81 1.63
N PRO A 120 -2.53 -17.87 2.44
CA PRO A 120 -2.25 -19.20 1.92
C PRO A 120 -3.48 -19.74 1.16
N HIS A 121 -3.32 -19.94 -0.15
CA HIS A 121 -4.13 -20.75 -1.11
C HIS A 121 -5.10 -20.02 -2.09
N ASN A 122 -4.77 -20.02 -3.39
CA ASN A 122 -5.49 -20.77 -4.45
C ASN A 122 -4.60 -20.90 -5.74
N ILE A 123 -4.70 -22.00 -6.47
CA ILE A 123 -3.61 -22.61 -7.25
C ILE A 123 -3.87 -22.54 -8.76
N ALA A 124 -2.90 -22.07 -9.56
CA ALA A 124 -2.51 -22.67 -10.85
C ALA A 124 -1.20 -22.03 -11.37
N GLY A 125 -0.08 -22.76 -11.24
CA GLY A 125 1.13 -22.52 -12.05
C GLY A 125 2.10 -21.41 -11.63
N HIS A 126 1.79 -20.60 -10.62
CA HIS A 126 2.64 -19.47 -10.24
C HIS A 126 3.44 -19.79 -8.97
N ARG A 127 4.76 -19.60 -9.04
CA ARG A 127 5.71 -19.89 -7.96
C ARG A 127 5.34 -19.04 -6.72
N PRO A 128 5.46 -19.56 -5.49
CA PRO A 128 5.33 -18.72 -4.29
C PRO A 128 6.31 -17.55 -4.41
N VAL A 129 5.91 -16.35 -4.02
CA VAL A 129 6.70 -15.13 -4.28
C VAL A 129 8.06 -15.13 -3.58
N HIS A 130 8.25 -15.96 -2.54
CA HIS A 130 9.59 -16.24 -2.00
C HIS A 130 10.58 -16.79 -3.04
N ALA A 131 10.10 -17.32 -4.17
CA ALA A 131 10.89 -17.80 -5.29
C ALA A 131 10.93 -16.83 -6.50
N ILE A 132 10.32 -15.64 -6.40
CA ILE A 132 10.29 -14.60 -7.44
C ILE A 132 11.33 -13.50 -7.16
N ILE A 133 11.73 -13.35 -5.89
CA ILE A 133 12.65 -12.30 -5.41
C ILE A 133 14.12 -12.80 -5.35
N GLU A 134 14.40 -14.04 -5.76
CA GLU A 134 15.76 -14.59 -5.93
C GLU A 134 16.27 -14.47 -7.37
#